data_AF-A0A920T1J4-F1
#
_entry.id   AF-A0A920T1J4-F1
#
_cell.length_a   1.000
_cell.length_b   1.000
_cell.length_c   1.000
_cell.angle_alpha   90.00
_cell.angle_beta   90.00
_cell.angle_gamma   90.00
#
_symmetry.space_group_name_H-M   'P 1'
#
loop_
_entity.id
_entity.type
_entity.pdbx_description
1 polymer ?
#
loop_
_entity_poly.entity_id
_entity_poly.type
_entity_poly.pdbx_seq_one_letter_code
_entity_poly.pdbx_strand_id
1 'polypeptide(L)' 'MLGKETDLSIDIDPSLIGGIKLRIDNTFLDASIQNQLQSLRSKLLQI' A
#
# COMPACT_ATOMS: atom_id res chain seq x y z
N MET A 1 2.92 10.08 18.82
CA MET A 1 2.13 8.93 19.31
C MET A 1 0.77 9.03 18.62
N LEU A 2 0.44 8.12 17.70
CA LEU A 2 -0.88 8.07 17.06
C LEU A 2 -1.90 7.60 18.12
N GLY A 3 -2.33 8.52 18.98
CA GLY A 3 -3.16 8.26 20.16
C GLY A 3 -4.64 8.18 19.84
N LYS A 4 -5.02 7.23 18.97
CA LYS A 4 -6.42 6.80 18.79
C LYS A 4 -6.49 5.30 19.03
N GLU A 5 -7.49 4.87 19.80
CA GLU A 5 -7.91 3.47 19.81
C GLU A 5 -8.38 3.13 18.38
N THR A 6 -7.60 2.29 17.69
CA THR A 6 -7.85 1.85 16.33
C THR A 6 -7.96 0.33 16.36
N ASP A 7 -9.05 -0.19 15.79
CA ASP A 7 -9.17 -1.61 15.52
C ASP A 7 -8.22 -1.98 14.37
N LEU A 8 -7.06 -2.54 14.73
CA LEU A 8 -6.09 -3.02 13.75
C LEU A 8 -6.48 -4.42 13.30
N SER A 9 -6.96 -4.54 12.07
CA SER A 9 -7.11 -5.83 11.38
C SER A 9 -5.91 -6.05 10.48
N ILE A 10 -5.21 -7.17 10.67
CA ILE A 10 -4.10 -7.60 9.81
C ILE A 10 -4.59 -8.79 8.99
N ASP A 11 -4.54 -8.66 7.68
CA ASP A 11 -4.81 -9.74 6.74
C ASP A 11 -3.56 -9.96 5.87
N ILE A 12 -3.19 -11.22 5.67
CA ILE A 12 -2.04 -11.60 4.85
C ILE A 12 -2.58 -12.03 3.50
N ASP A 13 -2.40 -11.17 2.49
CA ASP A 13 -2.75 -11.46 1.10
C ASP A 13 -1.55 -12.12 0.38
N PRO A 14 -1.63 -13.41 0.01
CA PRO A 14 -0.53 -14.10 -0.68
C PRO A 14 -0.32 -13.63 -2.13
N SER A 15 -1.29 -12.92 -2.72
CA SER A 15 -1.16 -12.34 -4.05
C SER A 15 -0.27 -11.10 -4.08
N LEU A 16 -0.07 -10.47 -2.92
CA LEU A 16 0.89 -9.41 -2.70
C LEU A 16 2.30 -10.02 -2.63
N ILE A 17 3.09 -9.78 -3.66
CA ILE A 17 4.50 -10.22 -3.76
C ILE A 17 5.40 -9.54 -2.70
N GLY A 18 4.86 -8.58 -1.95
CA GLY A 18 5.49 -7.91 -0.83
C GLY A 18 5.07 -6.45 -0.67
N GLY A 19 5.52 -5.84 0.42
CA GLY A 19 5.11 -4.51 0.85
C GLY A 19 3.82 -4.55 1.68
N ILE A 20 3.20 -3.39 1.86
CA ILE A 20 2.02 -3.24 2.73
C ILE A 20 0.96 -2.36 2.06
N LYS A 21 -0.31 -2.69 2.31
CA LYS A 21 -1.45 -1.83 2.01
C LYS A 21 -2.13 -1.48 3.31
N LEU A 22 -2.34 -0.20 3.57
CA LEU A 22 -3.06 0.28 4.75
C LEU A 22 -4.33 1.00 4.31
N ARG A 23 -5.40 0.81 5.08
CA ARG A 23 -6.65 1.53 4.93
C ARG A 23 -7.02 2.16 6.26
N ILE A 24 -7.18 3.48 6.25
CA ILE A 24 -7.60 4.28 7.41
C ILE A 24 -8.79 5.10 6.95
N ASP A 25 -9.98 4.79 7.46
CA ASP A 25 -11.25 5.33 6.98
C ASP A 25 -11.36 5.18 5.44
N ASN A 26 -11.44 6.31 4.72
CA ASN A 26 -11.51 6.34 3.25
C ASN A 26 -10.15 6.53 2.57
N THR A 27 -9.05 6.53 3.34
CA THR A 27 -7.70 6.73 2.84
C THR A 27 -7.01 5.40 2.61
N PHE A 28 -6.47 5.21 1.42
CA PHE A 28 -5.70 4.03 1.03
C PHE A 28 -4.24 4.42 0.85
N LEU A 29 -3.34 3.79 1.59
CA LEU A 29 -1.90 3.91 1.42
C LEU A 29 -1.37 2.58 0.88
N ASP A 30 -0.96 2.57 -0.38
CA ASP A 30 -0.43 1.37 -1.06
C ASP A 30 1.07 1.50 -1.27
N ALA A 31 1.84 0.84 -0.41
CA ALA A 31 3.29 0.73 -0.51
C ALA A 31 3.73 -0.65 -1.04
N SER A 32 2.83 -1.36 -1.74
CA SER A 32 3.14 -2.65 -2.35
C SER A 32 4.25 -2.56 -3.40
N ILE A 33 5.01 -3.65 -3.55
CA ILE A 33 6.04 -3.77 -4.59
C ILE A 33 5.43 -3.58 -5.99
N GLN A 34 4.22 -4.11 -6.20
CA GLN A 34 3.47 -3.94 -7.44
C GLN A 34 3.27 -2.46 -7.79
N ASN A 35 2.79 -1.65 -6.83
CA ASN A 35 2.57 -0.22 -7.04
C ASN A 35 3.88 0.52 -7.33
N GLN A 36 4.97 0.17 -6.64
CA GLN A 36 6.29 0.76 -6.89
C GLN A 36 6.79 0.48 -8.31
N LEU A 37 6.67 -0.76 -8.78
CA LEU A 37 7.05 -1.15 -10.14
C LEU A 37 6.18 -0.45 -11.19
N GLN A 38 4.88 -0.35 -10.94
CA GLN A 38 3.96 0.35 -11.84
C GLN A 38 4.31 1.84 -11.91
N SER A 39 4.57 2.50 -10.78
CA SER A 39 4.98 3.90 -10.74
C SER A 39 6.28 4.12 -11.51
N LEU A 40 7.26 3.24 -11.33
CA LEU A 40 8.52 3.31 -12.08
C LEU A 40 8.28 3.16 -13.58
N ARG A 41 7.49 2.15 -14.00
CA ARG A 41 7.13 1.96 -15.40
C ARG A 41 6.44 3.19 -15.97
N SER A 42 5.48 3.78 -15.26
CA SER A 42 4.80 4.99 -15.69
C SER A 42 5.76 6.16 -15.88
N LYS A 43 6.71 6.37 -14.96
CA LYS A 43 7.74 7.40 -15.08
C LYS A 43 8.64 7.19 -16.29
N LEU A 44 9.00 5.93 -16.57
CA LEU A 44 9.82 5.58 -17.74
C LEU A 44 9.07 5.74 -19.07
N LEU A 45 7.73 5.67 -19.07
CA LEU A 45 6.90 5.83 -20.26
C LEU A 45 6.47 7.29 -20.53
N GLN A 46 6.60 8.20 -19.55
CA GLN A 46 6.29 9.62 -19.69
C GLN A 46 7.41 10.43 -20.38
N ILE A 47 8.04 9.86 -21.41
CA ILE A 47 9.07 10.54 -22.21
C ILE A 47 8.44 11.45 -23.27
#